data_AF-A0A367G670-F1
#
_entry.id   AF-A0A367G670-F1
#
_cell.length_a   1.000
_cell.length_b   1.000
_cell.length_c   1.000
_cell.angle_alpha   90.00
_cell.angle_beta   90.00
_cell.angle_gamma   90.00
#
_symmetry.space_group_name_H-M   'P 1'
#
loop_
_entity.id
_entity.type
_entity.pdbx_description
1 polymer ?
#
loop_
_entity_poly.entity_id
_entity_poly.type
_entity_poly.pdbx_seq_one_letter_code
_entity_poly.pdbx_strand_id
1 'polypeptide(L)'
;MERDFISIFIFALGTAESIYIFKSLFDFVIKRNFSKLYGIGKLPRSVKVRKKSNEKGKNYYYLNYPYWSVSKKDGIADRRVKKNYIIWKRSKLYVENYLVFTKRPYDLLRVVRKLRLQGITIDLCKEERIKRADLLKKKETFAHNSDIQKIVDYYSEKPTNFEGLCSELFESLGYIAKLTPPTNDGGYDILLTRGEEKTIVECKCYSIGHKVGRPNIQKLVGANNVVLADKMIFITTSDFSSAAISYAEEVEVKLINGNKLMELLHKQGFIEKEKVKINVMECQLETADLYPYVPRDIYENFFE
;
A
#
# COMPACT_ATOMS: atom_id res chain seq x y z
N MET A 1 -32.06 -48.27 33.63
CA MET A 1 -30.69 -48.08 33.12
C MET A 1 -30.65 -47.30 31.82
N GLU A 2 -31.17 -47.79 30.68
CA GLU A 2 -31.17 -47.02 29.41
C GLU A 2 -32.03 -45.74 29.44
N ARG A 3 -33.22 -45.77 30.04
CA ARG A 3 -34.10 -44.58 30.15
C ARG A 3 -33.53 -43.48 31.06
N ASP A 4 -32.78 -43.87 32.08
CA ASP A 4 -32.12 -42.94 33.00
C ASP A 4 -30.93 -42.24 32.32
N PHE A 5 -30.18 -42.99 31.50
CA PHE A 5 -29.10 -42.45 30.68
C PHE A 5 -29.61 -41.44 29.64
N ILE A 6 -30.72 -41.74 28.96
CA ILE A 6 -31.34 -40.83 27.98
C ILE A 6 -31.81 -39.54 28.65
N SER A 7 -32.44 -39.62 29.82
CA SER A 7 -32.90 -38.43 30.56
C SER A 7 -31.74 -37.55 31.05
N ILE A 8 -30.66 -38.16 31.56
CA ILE A 8 -29.44 -37.44 31.97
C ILE A 8 -28.78 -36.76 30.75
N PHE A 9 -28.74 -37.45 29.60
CA PHE A 9 -28.15 -36.90 28.37
C PHE A 9 -28.95 -35.74 27.80
N ILE A 10 -30.29 -35.82 27.79
CA ILE A 10 -31.18 -34.72 27.36
C ILE A 10 -31.02 -33.51 28.29
N PHE A 11 -30.93 -33.71 29.60
CA PHE A 11 -30.71 -32.63 30.57
C PHE A 11 -29.32 -31.99 30.42
N ALA A 12 -28.28 -32.80 30.17
CA ALA A 12 -26.93 -32.32 29.86
C ALA A 12 -26.87 -31.52 28.54
N LEU A 13 -27.61 -31.92 27.51
CA LEU A 13 -27.75 -31.16 26.27
C LEU A 13 -28.47 -29.82 26.49
N GLY A 14 -29.60 -29.80 27.21
CA GLY A 14 -30.32 -28.57 27.51
C GLY A 14 -29.53 -27.58 28.38
N THR A 15 -28.71 -28.07 29.30
CA THR A 15 -27.81 -27.22 30.10
C THR A 15 -26.65 -26.67 29.26
N ALA A 16 -26.07 -27.46 28.35
CA ALA A 16 -25.04 -26.98 27.43
C ALA A 16 -25.57 -25.92 26.44
N GLU A 17 -26.78 -26.13 25.91
CA GLU A 17 -27.45 -25.17 25.02
C GLU A 17 -27.78 -23.86 25.74
N SER A 18 -28.33 -23.94 26.95
CA SER A 18 -28.63 -22.74 27.75
C SER A 18 -27.36 -21.95 28.12
N ILE A 19 -26.27 -22.61 28.49
CA ILE A 19 -24.96 -21.97 28.72
C ILE A 19 -24.47 -21.29 27.44
N TYR A 20 -24.59 -21.94 26.28
CA TYR A 20 -24.20 -21.38 24.99
C TYR A 20 -25.02 -20.13 24.65
N ILE A 21 -26.34 -20.18 24.82
CA ILE A 21 -27.26 -19.06 24.59
C ILE A 21 -26.90 -17.90 25.52
N PHE A 22 -26.70 -18.16 26.81
CA PHE A 22 -26.36 -17.13 27.78
C PHE A 22 -25.02 -16.45 27.45
N LYS A 23 -24.00 -17.24 27.09
CA LYS A 23 -22.71 -16.71 26.62
C LYS A 23 -22.84 -15.89 25.35
N SER A 24 -23.66 -16.33 24.40
CA SER A 24 -23.93 -15.62 23.13
C SER A 24 -24.62 -14.27 23.39
N LEU A 25 -25.62 -14.24 24.27
CA LEU A 25 -26.31 -13.02 24.71
C LEU A 25 -25.35 -12.08 25.44
N PHE A 26 -24.52 -12.60 26.35
CA PHE A 26 -23.54 -11.82 27.08
C PHE A 26 -22.49 -11.19 26.14
N ASP A 27 -21.92 -11.97 25.22
CA ASP A 27 -21.00 -11.50 24.18
C ASP A 27 -21.68 -10.42 23.30
N PHE A 28 -22.97 -10.59 22.97
CA PHE A 28 -23.76 -9.61 22.22
C PHE A 28 -23.95 -8.30 22.99
N VAL A 29 -24.29 -8.36 24.28
CA VAL A 29 -24.47 -7.19 25.14
C VAL A 29 -23.16 -6.41 25.27
N ILE A 30 -22.04 -7.08 25.56
CA ILE A 30 -20.72 -6.43 25.63
C ILE A 30 -20.39 -5.72 24.31
N LYS A 31 -20.58 -6.42 23.19
CA LYS A 31 -20.31 -5.87 21.86
C LYS A 31 -21.19 -4.65 21.55
N ARG A 32 -22.48 -4.70 21.90
CA ARG A 32 -23.42 -3.57 21.72
C ARG A 32 -23.04 -2.38 22.62
N ASN A 33 -22.65 -2.62 23.86
CA ASN A 33 -22.24 -1.57 24.79
C ASN A 33 -20.95 -0.88 24.30
N PHE A 34 -19.96 -1.65 23.84
CA PHE A 34 -18.75 -1.11 23.21
C PHE A 34 -19.09 -0.25 22.00
N SER A 35 -19.91 -0.75 21.08
CA SER A 35 -20.36 0.01 19.90
C SER A 35 -21.04 1.34 20.27
N LYS A 36 -21.88 1.34 21.31
CA LYS A 36 -22.60 2.53 21.78
C LYS A 36 -21.64 3.53 22.45
N LEU A 37 -20.77 3.04 23.33
CA LEU A 37 -19.82 3.86 24.08
C LEU A 37 -18.93 4.70 23.17
N TYR A 38 -18.42 4.10 22.08
CA TYR A 38 -17.53 4.79 21.15
C TYR A 38 -18.22 5.33 19.89
N GLY A 39 -19.55 5.24 19.77
CA GLY A 39 -20.27 5.80 18.60
C GLY A 39 -19.96 5.13 17.24
N ILE A 40 -19.36 3.94 17.19
CA ILE A 40 -18.84 3.32 15.95
C ILE A 40 -19.84 2.44 15.17
N GLY A 41 -21.10 2.45 15.60
CA GLY A 41 -22.18 1.67 14.99
C GLY A 41 -21.96 0.16 15.07
N LYS A 42 -22.59 -0.60 14.16
CA LYS A 42 -22.52 -2.07 14.16
C LYS A 42 -21.12 -2.56 13.79
N LEU A 43 -20.63 -3.52 14.58
CA LEU A 43 -19.36 -4.20 14.36
C LEU A 43 -19.52 -5.44 13.45
N PRO A 44 -18.49 -5.80 12.65
CA PRO A 44 -18.50 -7.03 11.85
C PRO A 44 -18.80 -8.27 12.69
N ARG A 45 -19.48 -9.28 12.10
CA ARG A 45 -19.87 -10.51 12.83
C ARG A 45 -18.66 -11.27 13.39
N SER A 46 -17.54 -11.26 12.66
CA SER A 46 -16.27 -11.90 13.04
C SER A 46 -15.63 -11.31 14.30
N VAL A 47 -15.94 -10.05 14.62
CA VAL A 47 -15.34 -9.29 15.73
C VAL A 47 -16.00 -9.68 17.04
N LYS A 48 -15.17 -10.00 18.03
CA LYS A 48 -15.56 -10.27 19.41
C LYS A 48 -14.99 -9.19 20.33
N VAL A 49 -15.73 -8.89 21.39
CA VAL A 49 -15.35 -7.88 22.38
C VAL A 49 -15.46 -8.51 23.77
N ARG A 50 -14.51 -8.21 24.65
CA ARG A 50 -14.51 -8.62 26.05
C ARG A 50 -14.06 -7.46 26.92
N LYS A 51 -14.52 -7.40 28.17
CA LYS A 51 -13.88 -6.56 29.18
C LYS A 51 -12.53 -7.18 29.56
N LYS A 52 -11.47 -6.39 29.56
CA LYS A 52 -10.14 -6.78 30.00
C LYS A 52 -9.37 -5.53 30.42
N SER A 53 -8.78 -5.55 31.61
CA SER A 53 -7.88 -4.46 32.05
C SER A 53 -6.71 -4.32 31.07
N ASN A 54 -6.43 -3.08 30.66
CA ASN A 54 -5.31 -2.77 29.78
C ASN A 54 -4.10 -2.36 30.62
N GLU A 55 -3.25 -3.35 30.88
CA GLU A 55 -2.02 -3.21 31.67
C GLU A 55 -1.05 -2.16 31.12
N LYS A 56 -1.13 -1.81 29.82
CA LYS A 56 -0.21 -0.84 29.19
C LYS A 56 -0.63 0.62 29.34
N GLY A 57 -1.83 0.91 29.86
CA GLY A 57 -2.33 2.28 30.04
C GLY A 57 -2.52 3.09 28.74
N LYS A 58 -2.47 2.46 27.57
CA LYS A 58 -2.64 3.11 26.25
C LYS A 58 -3.36 2.21 25.26
N ASN A 59 -4.08 2.79 24.30
CA ASN A 59 -4.79 2.01 23.30
C ASN A 59 -3.83 1.56 22.20
N TYR A 60 -3.84 0.28 21.82
CA TYR A 60 -2.95 -0.26 20.79
C TYR A 60 -3.55 -1.51 20.15
N TYR A 61 -3.05 -1.86 18.98
CA TYR A 61 -3.43 -3.11 18.34
C TYR A 61 -2.25 -3.78 17.64
N TYR A 62 -2.43 -5.05 17.31
CA TYR A 62 -1.50 -5.80 16.49
C TYR A 62 -2.27 -6.78 15.62
N LEU A 63 -1.69 -7.06 14.46
CA LEU A 63 -2.25 -7.93 13.46
C LEU A 63 -1.57 -9.30 13.49
N ASN A 64 -2.36 -10.30 13.15
CA ASN A 64 -1.90 -11.63 12.85
C ASN A 64 -2.51 -12.04 11.51
N TYR A 65 -1.69 -12.65 10.66
CA TYR A 65 -2.06 -13.01 9.30
C TYR A 65 -2.37 -14.50 9.19
N PRO A 66 -3.31 -14.89 8.32
CA PRO A 66 -3.51 -16.28 7.99
C PRO A 66 -2.32 -16.86 7.24
N TYR A 67 -2.07 -18.15 7.43
CA TYR A 67 -1.04 -18.89 6.71
C TYR A 67 -1.47 -20.35 6.55
N TRP A 68 -0.94 -21.04 5.54
CA TRP A 68 -1.20 -22.45 5.36
C TRP A 68 -0.53 -23.30 6.43
N SER A 69 -1.20 -24.37 6.86
CA SER A 69 -0.61 -25.33 7.81
C SER A 69 0.66 -25.99 7.25
N VAL A 70 0.70 -26.22 5.93
CA VAL A 70 1.89 -26.58 5.17
C VAL A 70 1.96 -25.71 3.92
N SER A 71 3.06 -25.00 3.74
CA SER A 71 3.28 -24.09 2.61
C SER A 71 4.54 -24.43 1.84
N LYS A 72 4.59 -23.99 0.59
CA LYS A 72 5.85 -23.86 -0.16
C LYS A 72 6.71 -22.73 0.44
N LYS A 73 7.91 -22.55 -0.11
CA LYS A 73 8.85 -21.49 0.29
C LYS A 73 8.27 -20.07 0.10
N ASP A 74 7.39 -19.88 -0.88
CA ASP A 74 6.69 -18.64 -1.17
C ASP A 74 5.45 -18.38 -0.28
N GLY A 75 5.13 -19.30 0.64
CA GLY A 75 3.99 -19.19 1.55
C GLY A 75 2.66 -19.70 0.98
N ILE A 76 2.58 -20.02 -0.31
CA ILE A 76 1.38 -20.55 -0.98
C ILE A 76 1.11 -22.00 -0.53
N ALA A 77 -0.14 -22.45 -0.63
CA ALA A 77 -0.53 -23.82 -0.32
C ALA A 77 0.38 -24.86 -0.99
N ASP A 78 0.92 -25.80 -0.21
CA ASP A 78 1.46 -27.02 -0.80
C ASP A 78 0.30 -27.95 -1.19
N ARG A 79 -0.02 -27.94 -2.50
CA ARG A 79 -1.12 -28.73 -3.07
C ARG A 79 -0.87 -30.25 -3.05
N ARG A 80 0.35 -30.70 -2.71
CA ARG A 80 0.66 -32.14 -2.55
C ARG A 80 0.13 -32.69 -1.22
N VAL A 81 -0.10 -31.81 -0.24
CA VAL A 81 -0.62 -32.21 1.08
C VAL A 81 -2.14 -32.35 1.04
N LYS A 82 -2.64 -33.57 1.24
CA LYS A 82 -4.08 -33.84 1.35
C LYS A 82 -4.62 -33.21 2.64
N LYS A 83 -5.82 -32.59 2.58
CA LYS A 83 -6.50 -31.92 3.71
C LYS A 83 -5.71 -30.76 4.33
N ASN A 84 -4.86 -30.08 3.56
CA ASN A 84 -4.21 -28.86 3.98
C ASN A 84 -5.26 -27.77 4.31
N TYR A 85 -5.01 -26.93 5.32
CA TYR A 85 -5.94 -25.92 5.78
C TYR A 85 -5.23 -24.63 6.21
N ILE A 86 -6.00 -23.54 6.30
CA ILE A 86 -5.51 -22.22 6.68
C ILE A 86 -5.60 -22.03 8.20
N ILE A 87 -4.49 -21.64 8.82
CA ILE A 87 -4.40 -21.30 10.24
C ILE A 87 -4.71 -19.81 10.43
N TRP A 88 -5.83 -19.52 11.09
CA TRP A 88 -6.28 -18.16 11.39
C TRP A 88 -5.97 -17.78 12.85
N LYS A 89 -4.88 -17.03 13.06
CA LYS A 89 -4.56 -16.43 14.36
C LYS A 89 -5.37 -15.17 14.62
N ARG A 90 -5.62 -14.85 15.89
CA ARG A 90 -6.44 -13.70 16.30
C ARG A 90 -5.60 -12.42 16.31
N SER A 91 -6.01 -11.44 15.52
CA SER A 91 -5.59 -10.05 15.69
C SER A 91 -6.32 -9.44 16.90
N LYS A 92 -5.68 -8.50 17.61
CA LYS A 92 -6.21 -7.93 18.85
C LYS A 92 -6.01 -6.43 18.91
N LEU A 93 -7.00 -5.74 19.47
CA LEU A 93 -7.04 -4.33 19.77
C LEU A 93 -7.42 -4.16 21.23
N TYR A 94 -6.65 -3.37 21.95
CA TYR A 94 -6.88 -2.97 23.34
C TYR A 94 -7.28 -1.50 23.35
N VAL A 95 -8.46 -1.22 23.88
CA VAL A 95 -8.99 0.15 24.04
C VAL A 95 -9.54 0.26 25.44
N GLU A 96 -8.92 1.09 26.27
CA GLU A 96 -9.31 1.29 27.67
C GLU A 96 -9.49 -0.05 28.41
N ASN A 97 -10.70 -0.42 28.82
CA ASN A 97 -11.00 -1.68 29.50
C ASN A 97 -11.60 -2.76 28.58
N TYR A 98 -11.44 -2.64 27.27
CA TYR A 98 -11.93 -3.57 26.27
C TYR A 98 -10.80 -4.24 25.48
N LEU A 99 -10.97 -5.55 25.28
CA LEU A 99 -10.24 -6.34 24.31
C LEU A 99 -11.17 -6.66 23.14
N VAL A 100 -10.86 -6.10 21.98
CA VAL A 100 -11.47 -6.43 20.70
C VAL A 100 -10.57 -7.40 19.96
N PHE A 101 -11.11 -8.49 19.42
CA PHE A 101 -10.32 -9.47 18.69
C PHE A 101 -11.11 -10.15 17.59
N THR A 102 -10.41 -10.54 16.54
CA THR A 102 -10.98 -11.24 15.38
C THR A 102 -9.93 -12.11 14.71
N LYS A 103 -10.38 -13.16 14.03
CA LYS A 103 -9.53 -13.95 13.13
C LYS A 103 -9.31 -13.25 11.78
N ARG A 104 -10.08 -12.21 11.46
CA ARG A 104 -10.04 -11.48 10.18
C ARG A 104 -9.33 -10.13 10.38
N PRO A 105 -8.05 -9.97 10.01
CA PRO A 105 -7.29 -8.74 10.29
C PRO A 105 -7.92 -7.49 9.65
N TYR A 106 -8.44 -7.59 8.43
CA TYR A 106 -9.15 -6.50 7.74
C TYR A 106 -10.39 -6.00 8.50
N ASP A 107 -11.12 -6.87 9.20
CA ASP A 107 -12.23 -6.45 10.05
C ASP A 107 -11.74 -5.69 11.28
N LEU A 108 -10.56 -6.03 11.82
CA LEU A 108 -9.96 -5.27 12.91
C LEU A 108 -9.56 -3.87 12.43
N LEU A 109 -8.98 -3.75 11.23
CA LEU A 109 -8.64 -2.45 10.62
C LEU A 109 -9.87 -1.55 10.49
N ARG A 110 -11.00 -2.10 10.05
CA ARG A 110 -12.28 -1.36 9.98
C ARG A 110 -12.69 -0.81 11.35
N VAL A 111 -12.49 -1.58 12.42
CA VAL A 111 -12.80 -1.13 13.79
C VAL A 111 -11.83 -0.04 14.26
N VAL A 112 -10.53 -0.22 14.04
CA VAL A 112 -9.49 0.78 14.37
C VAL A 112 -9.78 2.10 13.66
N ARG A 113 -10.07 2.06 12.35
CA ARG A 113 -10.42 3.24 11.54
C ARG A 113 -11.64 3.95 12.12
N LYS A 114 -12.72 3.22 12.41
CA LYS A 114 -13.93 3.80 13.00
C LYS A 114 -13.66 4.49 14.34
N LEU A 115 -12.85 3.87 15.21
CA LEU A 115 -12.50 4.46 16.50
C LEU A 115 -11.66 5.74 16.34
N ARG A 116 -10.67 5.73 15.46
CA ARG A 116 -9.85 6.93 15.17
C ARG A 116 -10.70 8.08 14.60
N LEU A 117 -11.65 7.77 13.72
CA LEU A 117 -12.61 8.76 13.21
C LEU A 117 -13.52 9.34 14.30
N GLN A 118 -13.69 8.64 15.42
CA GLN A 118 -14.39 9.14 16.62
C GLN A 118 -13.44 9.85 17.61
N GLY A 119 -12.21 10.15 17.19
CA GLY A 119 -11.22 10.86 18.01
C GLY A 119 -10.50 9.99 19.04
N ILE A 120 -10.69 8.67 19.01
CA ILE A 120 -10.00 7.76 19.94
C ILE A 120 -8.55 7.58 19.50
N THR A 121 -7.61 8.03 20.33
CA THR A 121 -6.18 7.85 20.13
C THR A 121 -5.81 6.38 20.26
N ILE A 122 -5.22 5.79 19.22
CA ILE A 122 -4.73 4.40 19.18
C ILE A 122 -3.33 4.40 18.57
N ASP A 123 -2.36 3.86 19.31
CA ASP A 123 -0.97 3.72 18.88
C ASP A 123 -0.86 2.97 17.54
N LEU A 124 0.10 3.40 16.73
CA LEU A 124 0.42 2.73 15.46
C LEU A 124 0.89 1.30 15.71
N CYS A 125 0.35 0.34 14.95
CA CYS A 125 0.87 -1.03 14.95
C CYS A 125 2.23 -1.10 14.21
N LYS A 126 2.83 -2.30 14.13
CA LYS A 126 4.13 -2.49 13.47
C LYS A 126 4.08 -2.04 12.00
N GLU A 127 3.06 -2.49 11.28
CA GLU A 127 2.88 -2.25 9.85
C GLU A 127 2.56 -0.78 9.56
N GLU A 128 1.78 -0.13 10.42
CA GLU A 128 1.54 1.32 10.32
C GLU A 128 2.80 2.16 10.53
N ARG A 129 3.73 1.72 11.39
CA ARG A 129 5.02 2.40 11.57
C ARG A 129 5.90 2.27 10.33
N ILE A 130 5.86 1.13 9.66
CA ILE A 130 6.56 0.91 8.38
C ILE A 130 5.95 1.85 7.33
N LYS A 131 4.62 1.80 7.13
CA LYS A 131 3.90 2.70 6.21
C LYS A 131 4.19 4.18 6.52
N ARG A 132 4.21 4.57 7.80
CA ARG A 132 4.56 5.93 8.22
C ARG A 132 5.98 6.32 7.83
N ALA A 133 6.94 5.43 8.04
CA ALA A 133 8.33 5.68 7.69
C ALA A 133 8.49 5.87 6.17
N ASP A 134 7.81 5.05 5.37
CA ASP A 134 7.81 5.15 3.91
C ASP A 134 7.16 6.46 3.43
N LEU A 135 6.03 6.83 4.01
CA LEU A 135 5.37 8.12 3.74
C LEU A 135 6.24 9.31 4.13
N LEU A 136 6.94 9.22 5.27
CA LEU A 136 7.84 10.27 5.74
C LEU A 136 9.02 10.43 4.79
N LYS A 137 9.67 9.32 4.42
CA LYS A 137 10.74 9.30 3.43
C LYS A 137 10.28 9.94 2.12
N LYS A 138 9.09 9.56 1.61
CA LYS A 138 8.52 10.16 0.39
C LYS A 138 8.32 11.67 0.57
N LYS A 139 7.62 12.12 1.61
CA LYS A 139 7.36 13.56 1.81
C LYS A 139 8.63 14.39 2.02
N GLU A 140 9.62 13.86 2.73
CA GLU A 140 10.92 14.53 2.93
C GLU A 140 11.71 14.65 1.63
N THR A 141 11.65 13.63 0.77
CA THR A 141 12.19 13.67 -0.60
C THR A 141 11.51 14.73 -1.46
N PHE A 142 10.25 15.09 -1.19
CA PHE A 142 9.53 16.09 -1.96
C PHE A 142 9.18 17.34 -1.12
N ALA A 143 9.98 17.67 -0.10
CA ALA A 143 9.76 18.85 0.74
C ALA A 143 10.37 20.12 0.12
N HIS A 144 10.00 21.31 0.63
CA HIS A 144 10.40 22.62 0.10
C HIS A 144 11.90 22.76 -0.19
N ASN A 145 12.75 22.15 0.65
CA ASN A 145 14.20 22.15 0.53
C ASN A 145 14.72 20.93 -0.24
N SER A 146 13.91 20.34 -1.13
CA SER A 146 14.34 19.23 -1.94
C SER A 146 15.20 19.72 -3.08
N ASP A 147 16.34 19.07 -3.24
CA ASP A 147 17.14 19.14 -4.46
C ASP A 147 16.92 17.87 -5.29
N ILE A 148 17.52 17.85 -6.46
CA ILE A 148 17.48 16.68 -7.35
C ILE A 148 18.23 15.47 -6.75
N GLN A 149 19.21 15.70 -5.85
CA GLN A 149 19.97 14.61 -5.22
C GLN A 149 19.08 13.75 -4.33
N LYS A 150 18.16 14.36 -3.55
CA LYS A 150 17.21 13.59 -2.74
C LYS A 150 16.29 12.69 -3.57
N ILE A 151 15.92 13.14 -4.77
CA ILE A 151 15.13 12.32 -5.71
C ILE A 151 15.97 11.15 -6.21
N VAL A 152 17.23 11.39 -6.58
CA VAL A 152 18.17 10.34 -6.98
C VAL A 152 18.35 9.31 -5.87
N ASP A 153 18.57 9.76 -4.63
CA ASP A 153 18.77 8.89 -3.47
C ASP A 153 17.52 8.06 -3.17
N TYR A 154 16.33 8.66 -3.29
CA TYR A 154 15.06 7.96 -3.08
C TYR A 154 14.85 6.80 -4.06
N TYR A 155 15.23 6.98 -5.33
CA TYR A 155 15.08 5.96 -6.37
C TYR A 155 16.31 5.05 -6.55
N SER A 156 17.39 5.27 -5.78
CA SER A 156 18.67 4.56 -5.95
C SER A 156 18.55 3.03 -5.88
N GLU A 157 17.72 2.49 -4.99
CA GLU A 157 17.51 1.04 -4.85
C GLU A 157 16.76 0.41 -6.04
N LYS A 158 15.86 1.18 -6.67
CA LYS A 158 15.09 0.74 -7.82
C LYS A 158 14.84 1.91 -8.78
N PRO A 159 15.84 2.24 -9.64
CA PRO A 159 15.78 3.42 -10.51
C PRO A 159 14.58 3.45 -11.46
N THR A 160 14.05 2.29 -11.87
CA THR A 160 12.86 2.21 -12.74
C THR A 160 11.60 2.78 -12.08
N ASN A 161 11.54 2.83 -10.74
CA ASN A 161 10.41 3.49 -10.06
C ASN A 161 10.35 5.01 -10.34
N PHE A 162 11.42 5.63 -10.86
CA PHE A 162 11.44 7.04 -11.29
C PHE A 162 10.49 7.32 -12.46
N GLU A 163 10.23 6.32 -13.30
CA GLU A 163 9.27 6.41 -14.41
C GLU A 163 7.87 6.75 -13.88
N GLY A 164 7.51 6.24 -12.69
CA GLY A 164 6.25 6.56 -12.01
C GLY A 164 6.12 8.04 -11.64
N LEU A 165 7.19 8.67 -11.13
CA LEU A 165 7.20 10.12 -10.85
C LEU A 165 7.03 10.92 -12.15
N CYS A 166 7.71 10.52 -13.21
CA CYS A 166 7.60 11.17 -14.51
C CYS A 166 6.18 11.04 -15.07
N SER A 167 5.56 9.86 -14.93
CA SER A 167 4.17 9.61 -15.32
C SER A 167 3.20 10.54 -14.56
N GLU A 168 3.28 10.57 -13.23
CA GLU A 168 2.46 11.47 -12.39
C GLU A 168 2.66 12.95 -12.78
N LEU A 169 3.91 13.34 -13.06
CA LEU A 169 4.22 14.70 -13.51
C LEU A 169 3.54 15.02 -14.86
N PHE A 170 3.60 14.13 -15.85
CA PHE A 170 2.92 14.36 -17.13
C PHE A 170 1.39 14.35 -16.99
N GLU A 171 0.83 13.51 -16.13
CA GLU A 171 -0.61 13.54 -15.82
C GLU A 171 -1.02 14.90 -15.24
N SER A 172 -0.25 15.45 -14.31
CA SER A 172 -0.50 16.79 -13.76
C SER A 172 -0.43 17.91 -14.82
N LEU A 173 0.34 17.70 -15.90
CA LEU A 173 0.44 18.60 -17.05
C LEU A 173 -0.70 18.40 -18.08
N GLY A 174 -1.65 17.51 -17.79
CA GLY A 174 -2.84 17.28 -18.61
C GLY A 174 -2.70 16.21 -19.69
N TYR A 175 -1.71 15.31 -19.56
CA TYR A 175 -1.58 14.13 -20.41
C TYR A 175 -2.31 12.93 -19.79
N ILE A 176 -2.73 11.97 -20.62
CA ILE A 176 -2.97 10.61 -20.16
C ILE A 176 -1.66 9.86 -20.32
N ALA A 177 -1.10 9.35 -19.21
CA ALA A 177 0.17 8.64 -19.21
C ALA A 177 -0.03 7.13 -19.00
N LYS A 178 0.73 6.33 -19.75
CA LYS A 178 0.76 4.87 -19.61
C LYS A 178 2.19 4.38 -19.55
N LEU A 179 2.56 3.80 -18.41
CA LEU A 179 3.86 3.13 -18.23
C LEU A 179 3.95 1.87 -19.11
N THR A 180 5.14 1.63 -19.67
CA THR A 180 5.45 0.37 -20.35
C THR A 180 5.79 -0.73 -19.33
N PRO A 181 5.70 -2.01 -19.72
CA PRO A 181 6.10 -3.10 -18.85
C PRO A 181 7.61 -3.04 -18.53
N PRO A 182 8.05 -3.53 -17.35
CA PRO A 182 9.47 -3.50 -16.97
C PRO A 182 10.43 -4.30 -17.87
N THR A 183 9.89 -5.17 -18.74
CA THR A 183 10.66 -5.96 -19.70
C THR A 183 10.00 -5.90 -21.06
N ASN A 184 10.81 -5.85 -22.12
CA ASN A 184 10.34 -5.67 -23.51
C ASN A 184 9.50 -4.40 -23.67
N ASP A 185 9.98 -3.31 -23.08
CA ASP A 185 9.39 -1.96 -23.12
C ASP A 185 9.30 -1.35 -24.53
N GLY A 186 10.03 -1.91 -25.50
CA GLY A 186 10.11 -1.39 -26.86
C GLY A 186 11.04 -0.18 -26.99
N GLY A 187 11.82 0.15 -25.94
CA GLY A 187 12.79 1.24 -25.93
C GLY A 187 12.25 2.61 -25.52
N TYR A 188 11.13 2.65 -24.79
CA TYR A 188 10.59 3.82 -24.12
C TYR A 188 9.85 3.41 -22.83
N ASP A 189 9.75 4.30 -21.86
CA ASP A 189 9.20 4.01 -20.53
C ASP A 189 7.74 4.46 -20.38
N ILE A 190 7.32 5.51 -21.11
CA ILE A 190 5.96 6.08 -21.00
C ILE A 190 5.39 6.40 -22.38
N LEU A 191 4.16 5.97 -22.64
CA LEU A 191 3.32 6.48 -23.73
C LEU A 191 2.38 7.55 -23.17
N LEU A 192 2.52 8.77 -23.66
CA LEU A 192 1.61 9.88 -23.36
C LEU A 192 0.62 10.08 -24.52
N THR A 193 -0.59 10.50 -24.16
CA THR A 193 -1.60 10.94 -25.12
C THR A 193 -2.24 12.25 -24.67
N ARG A 194 -2.46 13.16 -25.63
CA ARG A 194 -3.21 14.41 -25.41
C ARG A 194 -4.02 14.74 -26.65
N GLY A 195 -5.32 14.45 -26.61
CA GLY A 195 -6.12 14.42 -27.83
C GLY A 195 -5.64 13.27 -28.72
N GLU A 196 -5.38 13.57 -30.00
CA GLU A 196 -4.87 12.58 -30.96
C GLU A 196 -3.34 12.45 -30.96
N GLU A 197 -2.64 13.40 -30.33
CA GLU A 197 -1.18 13.43 -30.29
C GLU A 197 -0.62 12.37 -29.33
N LYS A 198 0.31 11.55 -29.83
CA LYS A 198 1.08 10.56 -29.09
C LYS A 198 2.49 11.07 -28.83
N THR A 199 3.00 10.81 -27.64
CA THR A 199 4.39 11.11 -27.28
C THR A 199 5.00 9.93 -26.54
N ILE A 200 6.18 9.50 -26.94
CA ILE A 200 6.95 8.51 -26.16
C ILE A 200 8.00 9.20 -25.29
N VAL A 201 8.24 8.64 -24.11
CA VAL A 201 9.18 9.20 -23.13
C VAL A 201 10.15 8.13 -22.64
N GLU A 202 11.44 8.44 -22.65
CA GLU A 202 12.47 7.67 -21.92
C GLU A 202 12.87 8.44 -20.66
N CYS A 203 12.92 7.73 -19.53
CA CYS A 203 13.27 8.22 -18.22
C CYS A 203 14.60 7.62 -17.74
N LYS A 204 15.51 8.45 -17.22
CA LYS A 204 16.76 7.99 -16.60
C LYS A 204 17.06 8.66 -15.27
N CYS A 205 16.96 7.90 -14.19
CA CYS A 205 17.42 8.30 -12.87
C CYS A 205 18.93 8.05 -12.73
N TYR A 206 19.75 8.96 -13.25
CA TYR A 206 21.21 8.92 -13.14
C TYR A 206 21.72 9.85 -12.03
N SER A 207 22.89 9.54 -11.49
CA SER A 207 23.59 10.47 -10.59
C SER A 207 23.91 11.77 -11.33
N ILE A 208 23.97 12.88 -10.59
CA ILE A 208 24.14 14.25 -11.15
C ILE A 208 25.41 14.37 -12.01
N GLY A 209 26.46 13.60 -11.69
CA GLY A 209 27.72 13.57 -12.47
C GLY A 209 27.70 12.67 -13.71
N HIS A 210 26.72 11.77 -13.85
CA HIS A 210 26.65 10.81 -14.94
C HIS A 210 25.75 11.31 -16.07
N LYS A 211 26.34 12.03 -17.02
CA LYS A 211 25.61 12.65 -18.13
C LYS A 211 25.06 11.62 -19.12
N VAL A 212 23.85 11.86 -19.62
CA VAL A 212 23.24 11.08 -20.70
C VAL A 212 23.96 11.37 -22.01
N GLY A 213 24.50 10.32 -22.63
CA GLY A 213 25.18 10.39 -23.93
C GLY A 213 24.26 10.12 -25.12
N ARG A 214 24.72 10.50 -26.32
CA ARG A 214 24.04 10.31 -27.62
C ARG A 214 23.45 8.91 -27.84
N PRO A 215 24.09 7.79 -27.47
CA PRO A 215 23.51 6.46 -27.67
C PRO A 215 22.14 6.26 -27.00
N ASN A 216 21.88 6.91 -25.87
CA ASN A 216 20.57 6.83 -25.21
C ASN A 216 19.48 7.52 -26.05
N ILE A 217 19.79 8.68 -26.62
CA ILE A 217 18.88 9.42 -27.49
C ILE A 217 18.61 8.61 -28.77
N GLN A 218 19.64 8.01 -29.37
CA GLN A 218 19.51 7.13 -30.53
C GLN A 218 18.60 5.93 -30.27
N LYS A 219 18.66 5.35 -29.07
CA LYS A 219 17.77 4.24 -28.68
C LYS A 219 16.30 4.67 -28.71
N LEU A 220 15.97 5.84 -28.15
CA LEU A 220 14.60 6.36 -28.16
C LEU A 220 14.11 6.67 -29.58
N VAL A 221 14.98 7.26 -30.42
CA VAL A 221 14.68 7.48 -31.85
C VAL A 221 14.41 6.14 -32.56
N GLY A 222 15.23 5.13 -32.29
CA GLY A 222 15.04 3.78 -32.81
C GLY A 222 13.71 3.15 -32.40
N ALA A 223 13.27 3.37 -31.15
CA ALA A 223 11.95 2.96 -30.69
C ALA A 223 10.83 3.69 -31.44
N ASN A 224 10.99 5.00 -31.69
CA ASN A 224 9.97 5.77 -32.39
C ASN A 224 9.78 5.35 -33.85
N ASN A 225 10.80 4.78 -34.50
CA ASN A 225 10.64 4.21 -35.85
C ASN A 225 9.63 3.06 -35.92
N VAL A 226 9.34 2.42 -34.78
CA VAL A 226 8.33 1.37 -34.66
C VAL A 226 7.00 1.94 -34.14
N VAL A 227 7.06 2.82 -33.14
CA VAL A 227 5.87 3.35 -32.46
C VAL A 227 5.15 4.42 -33.29
N LEU A 228 5.90 5.18 -34.09
CA LEU A 228 5.41 6.30 -34.91
C LEU A 228 4.64 7.34 -34.08
N ALA A 229 5.20 7.74 -32.93
CA ALA A 229 4.64 8.82 -32.12
C ALA A 229 5.01 10.19 -32.70
N ASP A 230 4.13 11.17 -32.49
CA ASP A 230 4.28 12.53 -33.00
C ASP A 230 5.42 13.29 -32.32
N LYS A 231 5.75 12.93 -31.07
CA LYS A 231 6.82 13.58 -30.28
C LYS A 231 7.62 12.57 -29.47
N MET A 232 8.84 12.95 -29.13
CA MET A 232 9.73 12.22 -28.24
C MET A 232 10.22 13.13 -27.11
N ILE A 233 10.25 12.61 -25.89
CA ILE A 233 10.82 13.29 -24.72
C ILE A 233 11.85 12.40 -24.06
N PHE A 234 12.99 12.97 -23.68
CA PHE A 234 13.97 12.31 -22.82
C PHE A 234 14.07 13.07 -21.50
N ILE A 235 13.80 12.41 -20.39
CA ILE A 235 13.86 12.99 -19.04
C ILE A 235 14.93 12.31 -18.19
N THR A 236 15.74 13.10 -17.49
CA THR A 236 16.75 12.57 -16.58
C THR A 236 16.90 13.42 -15.32
N THR A 237 17.33 12.79 -14.23
CA THR A 237 17.77 13.48 -12.99
C THR A 237 19.18 14.08 -13.11
N SER A 238 19.91 13.77 -14.18
CA SER A 238 21.26 14.28 -14.46
C SER A 238 21.22 15.37 -15.54
N ASP A 239 22.29 15.49 -16.32
CA ASP A 239 22.41 16.40 -17.45
C ASP A 239 22.77 15.63 -18.74
N PHE A 240 22.77 16.33 -19.88
CA PHE A 240 23.09 15.74 -21.17
C PHE A 240 24.51 16.11 -21.61
N SER A 241 25.18 15.22 -22.36
CA SER A 241 26.43 15.58 -23.03
C SER A 241 26.16 16.52 -24.20
N SER A 242 27.15 17.32 -24.62
CA SER A 242 27.02 18.19 -25.80
C SER A 242 26.59 17.42 -27.04
N ALA A 243 27.18 16.25 -27.27
CA ALA A 243 26.80 15.36 -28.39
C ALA A 243 25.36 14.82 -28.29
N ALA A 244 24.83 14.63 -27.08
CA ALA A 244 23.44 14.23 -26.89
C ALA A 244 22.49 15.40 -27.19
N ILE A 245 22.83 16.62 -26.75
CA ILE A 245 22.06 17.84 -27.00
C ILE A 245 21.98 18.11 -28.51
N SER A 246 23.12 18.19 -29.20
CA SER A 246 23.15 18.45 -30.64
C SER A 246 22.35 17.41 -31.43
N TYR A 247 22.50 16.12 -31.10
CA TYR A 247 21.74 15.08 -31.78
C TYR A 247 20.24 15.12 -31.46
N ALA A 248 19.85 15.46 -30.23
CA ALA A 248 18.45 15.60 -29.87
C ALA A 248 17.76 16.76 -30.62
N GLU A 249 18.49 17.86 -30.85
CA GLU A 249 18.01 18.98 -31.68
C GLU A 249 17.81 18.54 -33.14
N GLU A 250 18.77 17.80 -33.72
CA GLU A 250 18.69 17.27 -35.10
C GLU A 250 17.47 16.36 -35.33
N VAL A 251 17.07 15.59 -34.30
CA VAL A 251 16.00 14.57 -34.39
C VAL A 251 14.76 14.94 -33.58
N GLU A 252 14.63 16.21 -33.21
CA GLU A 252 13.48 16.79 -32.51
C GLU A 252 13.06 16.08 -31.20
N VAL A 253 14.03 15.53 -30.46
CA VAL A 253 13.79 14.96 -29.13
C VAL A 253 13.86 16.06 -28.08
N LYS A 254 12.76 16.26 -27.33
CA LYS A 254 12.73 17.24 -26.25
C LYS A 254 13.48 16.71 -25.03
N LEU A 255 14.47 17.48 -24.56
CA LEU A 255 15.28 17.12 -23.39
C LEU A 255 14.77 17.80 -22.11
N ILE A 256 14.68 17.04 -21.02
CA ILE A 256 14.35 17.52 -19.67
C ILE A 256 15.46 17.02 -18.73
N ASN A 257 16.38 17.90 -18.35
CA ASN A 257 17.45 17.57 -17.40
C ASN A 257 16.98 17.77 -15.94
N GLY A 258 17.83 17.44 -14.97
CA GLY A 258 17.51 17.49 -13.55
C GLY A 258 17.03 18.86 -13.08
N ASN A 259 17.61 19.94 -13.60
CA ASN A 259 17.19 21.31 -13.27
C ASN A 259 15.79 21.61 -13.80
N LYS A 260 15.51 21.28 -15.07
CA LYS A 260 14.19 21.51 -15.67
C LYS A 260 13.12 20.64 -15.03
N LEU A 261 13.48 19.40 -14.68
CA LEU A 261 12.62 18.50 -13.92
C LEU A 261 12.21 19.10 -12.57
N MET A 262 13.17 19.61 -11.80
CA MET A 262 12.87 20.29 -10.52
C MET A 262 11.92 21.48 -10.71
N GLU A 263 12.16 22.32 -11.72
CA GLU A 263 11.26 23.44 -12.04
C GLU A 263 9.83 22.97 -12.30
N LEU A 264 9.66 21.89 -13.08
CA LEU A 264 8.35 21.31 -13.38
C LEU A 264 7.68 20.74 -12.11
N LEU A 265 8.42 20.00 -11.28
CA LEU A 265 7.90 19.47 -10.01
C LEU A 265 7.44 20.58 -9.07
N HIS A 266 8.21 21.67 -8.95
CA HIS A 266 7.79 22.84 -8.18
C HIS A 266 6.52 23.47 -8.74
N LYS A 267 6.46 23.67 -10.07
CA LYS A 267 5.32 24.32 -10.74
C LYS A 267 4.03 23.51 -10.59
N GLN A 268 4.11 22.17 -10.61
CA GLN A 268 2.97 21.27 -10.48
C GLN A 268 2.62 20.93 -9.02
N GLY A 269 3.31 21.52 -8.04
CA GLY A 269 2.98 21.34 -6.62
C GLY A 269 3.40 19.99 -6.04
N PHE A 270 4.31 19.26 -6.69
CA PHE A 270 4.89 18.03 -6.15
C PHE A 270 5.79 18.32 -4.96
N ILE A 271 6.40 19.51 -4.92
CA ILE A 271 7.25 19.93 -3.82
C ILE A 271 6.41 20.64 -2.75
N GLU A 272 6.24 20.00 -1.59
CA GLU A 272 5.48 20.53 -0.45
C GLU A 272 6.14 21.81 0.09
N LYS A 273 5.36 22.88 0.28
CA LYS A 273 5.87 24.18 0.77
C LYS A 273 6.08 24.22 2.29
N GLU A 274 5.49 23.29 3.04
CA GLU A 274 5.47 23.29 4.50
C GLU A 274 6.32 22.18 5.11
N LYS A 275 6.59 22.27 6.42
CA LYS A 275 7.22 21.18 7.16
C LYS A 275 6.34 19.94 7.08
N VAL A 276 6.93 18.83 6.66
CA VAL A 276 6.29 17.52 6.56
C VAL A 276 5.59 17.16 7.87
N LYS A 277 4.27 17.00 7.81
CA LYS A 277 3.46 16.43 8.88
C LYS A 277 2.72 15.21 8.33
N ILE A 278 2.63 14.18 9.16
CA ILE A 278 1.87 12.96 8.83
C ILE A 278 0.78 12.79 9.88
N ASN A 279 -0.46 12.85 9.42
CA ASN A 279 -1.62 12.51 10.23
C ASN A 279 -1.67 10.98 10.41
N VAL A 280 -2.06 10.53 11.60
CA VAL A 280 -2.33 9.11 11.89
C VAL A 280 -3.26 8.48 10.87
N MET A 281 -4.22 9.23 10.32
CA MET A 281 -5.14 8.75 9.29
C MET A 281 -4.46 8.48 7.95
N GLU A 282 -3.34 9.11 7.62
CA GLU A 282 -2.53 8.78 6.43
C GLU A 282 -1.80 7.45 6.63
N CYS A 283 -1.44 7.13 7.88
CA CYS A 283 -0.84 5.85 8.23
C CYS A 283 -1.86 4.73 8.40
N GLN A 284 -3.17 5.04 8.43
CA GLN A 284 -4.21 4.04 8.63
C GLN A 284 -4.10 2.96 7.56
N LEU A 285 -3.94 1.71 7.99
CA LEU A 285 -3.94 0.59 7.06
C LEU A 285 -5.35 0.38 6.50
N GLU A 286 -5.36 0.08 5.21
CA GLU A 286 -6.49 -0.44 4.45
C GLU A 286 -6.26 -1.92 4.12
N THR A 287 -7.27 -2.59 3.56
CA THR A 287 -7.13 -4.02 3.22
C THR A 287 -6.04 -4.25 2.17
N ALA A 288 -5.85 -3.30 1.23
CA ALA A 288 -4.79 -3.31 0.24
C ALA A 288 -3.39 -3.40 0.86
N ASP A 289 -3.16 -2.66 1.95
CA ASP A 289 -1.87 -2.65 2.65
C ASP A 289 -1.52 -4.00 3.30
N LEU A 290 -2.48 -4.94 3.39
CA LEU A 290 -2.24 -6.27 3.96
C LEU A 290 -1.60 -7.24 2.95
N TYR A 291 -1.58 -6.92 1.66
CA TYR A 291 -1.09 -7.80 0.60
C TYR A 291 0.33 -8.34 0.85
N PRO A 292 1.32 -7.52 1.27
CA PRO A 292 2.69 -8.01 1.51
C PRO A 292 2.82 -9.01 2.69
N TYR A 293 1.81 -9.08 3.56
CA TYR A 293 1.85 -9.85 4.80
C TYR A 293 1.04 -11.14 4.74
N VAL A 294 0.31 -11.38 3.66
CA VAL A 294 -0.61 -12.50 3.48
C VAL A 294 -0.20 -13.30 2.24
N PRO A 295 -0.14 -14.65 2.30
CA PRO A 295 0.09 -15.45 1.10
C PRO A 295 -0.89 -15.10 -0.02
N ARG A 296 -0.38 -14.93 -1.24
CA ARG A 296 -1.15 -14.39 -2.38
C ARG A 296 -2.48 -15.10 -2.60
N ASP A 297 -2.47 -16.43 -2.59
CA ASP A 297 -3.66 -17.27 -2.77
C ASP A 297 -4.69 -17.09 -1.64
N ILE A 298 -4.25 -16.80 -0.41
CA ILE A 298 -5.17 -16.47 0.68
C ILE A 298 -5.70 -15.04 0.51
N TYR A 299 -4.89 -14.10 0.04
CA TYR A 299 -5.31 -12.72 -0.17
C TYR A 299 -6.45 -12.65 -1.20
N GLU A 300 -6.22 -13.19 -2.40
CA GLU A 300 -7.19 -13.22 -3.51
C GLU A 300 -8.53 -13.85 -3.10
N ASN A 301 -8.51 -14.89 -2.27
CA ASN A 301 -9.73 -15.60 -1.86
C ASN A 301 -10.51 -14.96 -0.69
N PHE A 302 -9.90 -14.08 0.10
CA PHE A 302 -10.50 -13.63 1.37
C PHE A 302 -10.39 -12.13 1.69
N PHE A 303 -9.55 -11.39 0.96
CA PHE A 303 -9.24 -9.98 1.24
C PHE A 303 -9.71 -9.03 0.13
N GLU A 304 -10.00 -9.53 -1.08
CA GLU A 304 -10.68 -8.79 -2.15
C GLU A 304 -12.17 -8.56 -1.86
#